data_AF-A0A917A4A3-F1
#
_entry.id   AF-A0A917A4A3-F1
#
_cell.length_a   1.000
_cell.length_b   1.000
_cell.length_c   1.000
_cell.angle_alpha   90.00
_cell.angle_beta   90.00
_cell.angle_gamma   90.00
#
_symmetry.space_group_name_H-M   'P 1'
#
loop_
_entity.id
_entity.type
_entity.pdbx_description
1 polymer ?
#
loop_
_entity_poly.entity_id
_entity_poly.type
_entity_poly.pdbx_seq_one_letter_code
_entity_poly.pdbx_strand_id
1 'polypeptide(L)' 'MKLNSIFSSSEFEKINKYLSKWEYTREYSEDEIDIFDEELENLNQELGYETSLGIFISDMIYKLRSNPQY' A
#
# COMPACT_ATOMS: atom_id res chain seq x y z
N MET A 1 1.89 12.84 -3.94
CA MET A 1 0.67 12.04 -3.70
C MET A 1 0.51 11.72 -2.22
N LYS A 2 -0.72 11.62 -1.70
CA LYS A 2 -0.99 11.24 -0.29
C LYS A 2 -1.70 9.90 -0.19
N LEU A 3 -1.26 9.00 0.68
CA LEU A 3 -1.87 7.68 0.83
C LEU A 3 -3.34 7.75 1.31
N ASN A 4 -3.70 8.75 2.11
CA ASN A 4 -5.07 9.01 2.52
C ASN A 4 -6.03 9.47 1.41
N SER A 5 -5.53 9.73 0.20
CA SER A 5 -6.35 10.00 -0.98
C SER A 5 -6.74 8.73 -1.74
N ILE A 6 -6.15 7.58 -1.38
CA ILE A 6 -6.26 6.30 -2.09
C ILE A 6 -6.88 5.24 -1.17
N PHE A 7 -6.40 5.18 0.06
CA PHE A 7 -6.79 4.19 1.04
C PHE A 7 -7.57 4.84 2.17
N SER A 8 -8.43 4.06 2.82
CA SER A 8 -9.00 4.43 4.11
C SER A 8 -8.00 4.21 5.25
N SER A 9 -8.24 4.84 6.40
CA SER A 9 -7.33 4.75 7.56
C SER A 9 -7.24 3.33 8.08
N SER A 10 -8.35 2.59 8.05
CA SER A 10 -8.42 1.20 8.50
C SER A 10 -7.66 0.25 7.57
N GLU A 11 -7.59 0.55 6.27
CA GLU A 11 -6.76 -0.19 5.32
C GLU A 11 -5.29 0.08 5.58
N PHE A 12 -4.91 1.34 5.75
CA PHE A 12 -3.54 1.73 6.03
C PHE A 12 -3.03 1.14 7.36
N GLU A 13 -3.84 1.17 8.43
CA GLU A 13 -3.45 0.61 9.73
C GLU A 13 -3.13 -0.90 9.68
N LYS A 14 -3.77 -1.65 8.77
CA LYS A 14 -3.49 -3.08 8.61
C LYS A 14 -2.08 -3.34 8.08
N ILE A 15 -1.61 -2.52 7.14
CA ILE A 15 -0.26 -2.65 6.57
C ILE A 15 0.81 -1.92 7.36
N ASN A 16 0.44 -0.89 8.14
CA ASN A 16 1.41 -0.06 8.87
C ASN A 16 2.23 -0.85 9.91
N LYS A 17 1.68 -1.98 10.39
CA LYS A 17 2.43 -2.91 11.25
C LYS A 17 3.63 -3.56 10.55
N TYR A 18 3.59 -3.66 9.23
CA TYR A 18 4.62 -4.24 8.38
C TYR A 18 5.47 -3.16 7.71
N LEU A 19 4.83 -2.08 7.25
CA LEU A 19 5.45 -0.98 6.53
C LEU A 19 5.41 0.31 7.38
N SER A 20 6.08 0.29 8.53
CA SER A 20 5.95 1.31 9.59
C SER A 20 6.59 2.67 9.28
N LYS A 21 7.39 2.75 8.21
CA LYS A 21 8.02 4.00 7.77
C LYS A 21 7.07 4.93 7.01
N TRP A 22 5.90 4.42 6.62
CA TRP A 22 4.92 5.21 5.90
C TRP A 22 3.98 5.91 6.88
N GLU A 23 3.62 7.12 6.53
CA GLU A 23 2.64 7.96 7.20
C GLU A 23 1.43 8.18 6.29
N TYR A 24 0.24 8.04 6.87
CA TYR A 24 -1.03 8.09 6.14
C TYR A 24 -1.33 9.46 5.50
N THR A 25 -0.98 10.55 6.19
CA THR A 25 -1.32 11.93 5.78
C THR A 25 -0.18 12.68 5.10
N ARG A 26 1.02 12.09 5.07
CA ARG A 26 2.21 12.67 4.44
C ARG A 26 2.04 12.70 2.92
N GLU A 27 2.63 13.73 2.32
CA GLU A 27 2.78 13.85 0.88
C GLU A 27 4.10 13.24 0.44
N TYR A 28 4.03 12.39 -0.57
CA TYR A 28 5.14 11.63 -1.16
C TYR A 28 5.40 12.07 -2.60
N SER A 29 6.65 11.97 -3.04
CA SER A 29 6.99 12.05 -4.47
C SER A 29 6.51 10.81 -5.24
N GLU A 30 6.56 10.85 -6.57
CA GLU A 30 6.29 9.68 -7.43
C GLU A 30 7.25 8.54 -7.10
N ASP A 31 8.56 8.80 -7.05
CA ASP A 31 9.58 7.81 -6.66
C ASP A 31 9.29 7.15 -5.30
N GLU A 32 8.78 7.92 -4.33
CA GLU A 32 8.40 7.37 -3.02
C GLU A 32 7.16 6.48 -3.12
N ILE A 33 6.18 6.81 -3.97
CA ILE A 33 5.02 5.93 -4.17
C ILE A 33 5.42 4.65 -4.90
N ASP A 34 6.36 4.70 -5.85
CA ASP A 34 6.88 3.51 -6.52
C ASP A 34 7.56 2.56 -5.52
N ILE A 35 8.36 3.10 -4.60
CA ILE A 35 8.95 2.31 -3.52
C ILE A 35 7.86 1.71 -2.61
N PHE A 36 6.78 2.44 -2.33
CA PHE A 36 5.66 1.91 -1.55
C PHE A 36 4.94 0.76 -2.27
N ASP A 37 4.74 0.86 -3.60
CA ASP A 37 4.14 -0.19 -4.42
C ASP A 37 5.01 -1.47 -4.40
N GLU A 38 6.32 -1.33 -4.60
CA GLU A 38 7.27 -2.45 -4.51
C GLU A 38 7.25 -3.10 -3.13
N GLU A 39 7.16 -2.31 -2.05
CA GLU A 39 7.07 -2.85 -0.68
C GLU A 39 5.76 -3.59 -0.41
N LEU A 40 4.64 -3.16 -0.98
CA LEU A 40 3.39 -3.90 -0.93
C LEU A 40 3.51 -5.23 -1.68
N GLU A 41 4.14 -5.26 -2.86
CA GLU A 41 4.37 -6.50 -3.61
C GLU A 41 5.25 -7.49 -2.85
N ASN A 42 6.36 -7.01 -2.29
CA ASN A 42 7.25 -7.82 -1.47
C ASN A 42 6.52 -8.41 -0.26
N LEU A 43 5.74 -7.58 0.45
CA LEU A 43 4.94 -8.03 1.59
C LEU A 43 3.89 -9.07 1.19
N ASN A 44 3.25 -8.91 0.04
CA ASN A 44 2.27 -9.86 -0.48
C ASN A 44 2.92 -11.21 -0.80
N GLN A 45 4.12 -11.18 -1.40
CA GLN A 45 4.90 -12.39 -1.70
C GLN A 45 5.33 -13.11 -0.41
N GLU A 46 5.78 -12.38 0.61
CA GLU A 46 6.18 -12.95 1.90
C GLU A 46 5.02 -13.62 2.64
N LEU A 47 3.83 -13.00 2.62
CA LEU A 47 2.65 -13.49 3.33
C LEU A 47 1.87 -14.56 2.54
N GLY A 48 2.06 -14.61 1.23
CA GLY A 48 1.39 -15.54 0.33
C GLY A 48 0.04 -15.02 -0.16
N TYR A 49 -0.12 -15.01 -1.49
CA TYR A 49 -1.27 -14.45 -2.21
C TYR A 49 -2.63 -15.07 -1.86
N GLU A 50 -2.65 -16.32 -1.37
CA GLU A 50 -3.88 -17.03 -1.03
C GLU A 50 -4.38 -16.73 0.39
N THR A 51 -3.57 -16.07 1.22
CA THR A 51 -3.98 -15.70 2.57
C THR A 51 -4.94 -14.51 2.55
N SER A 52 -5.80 -14.39 3.57
CA SER A 52 -6.69 -13.22 3.68
C SER A 52 -5.95 -11.89 3.69
N LEU A 53 -4.71 -11.87 4.20
CA LEU A 53 -3.87 -10.68 4.20
C LEU A 53 -3.20 -10.45 2.84
N GLY A 54 -2.76 -11.50 2.15
CA GLY A 54 -2.22 -11.40 0.78
C GLY A 54 -3.28 -10.94 -0.24
N ILE A 55 -4.51 -11.46 -0.15
CA ILE A 55 -5.65 -10.98 -0.95
C ILE A 55 -5.88 -9.49 -0.69
N PHE A 56 -5.91 -9.10 0.59
CA PHE A 56 -6.08 -7.70 0.97
C PHE A 56 -4.97 -6.79 0.42
N ILE A 57 -3.71 -7.21 0.47
CA ILE A 57 -2.60 -6.43 -0.07
C ILE A 57 -2.67 -6.37 -1.61
N SER A 58 -3.08 -7.46 -2.26
CA SER A 58 -3.33 -7.48 -3.71
C SER A 58 -4.37 -6.44 -4.12
N ASP A 59 -5.46 -6.33 -3.35
CA ASP A 59 -6.49 -5.29 -3.57
C ASP A 59 -5.94 -3.88 -3.35
N MET A 60 -5.03 -3.69 -2.37
CA MET A 60 -4.39 -2.39 -2.14
C MET A 60 -3.47 -2.00 -3.31
N ILE A 61 -2.65 -2.92 -3.81
CA ILE A 61 -1.79 -2.70 -4.99
C ILE A 61 -2.65 -2.33 -6.19
N TYR A 62 -3.76 -3.06 -6.41
CA TYR A 62 -4.68 -2.74 -7.49
C TYR A 62 -5.28 -1.33 -7.35
N LYS A 63 -5.71 -0.94 -6.14
CA LYS A 63 -6.24 0.42 -5.88
C LYS A 63 -5.20 1.51 -6.12
N LEU A 64 -3.95 1.28 -5.72
CA LEU A 64 -2.84 2.19 -5.97
C LEU A 64 -2.64 2.42 -7.46
N ARG A 65 -2.47 1.31 -8.20
CA ARG A 65 -2.20 1.29 -9.65
C ARG A 65 -3.36 1.77 -10.51
N SER A 66 -4.58 1.69 -9.98
CA SER A 66 -5.78 2.19 -10.66
C SER A 66 -6.07 3.66 -10.35
N ASN A 67 -5.27 4.31 -9.49
CA ASN A 67 -5.46 5.72 -9.16
C ASN A 67 -4.96 6.60 -10.33
N PRO A 68 -5.76 7.50 -10.91
CA PRO A 68 -5.33 8.35 -12.02
C PRO A 68 -4.18 9.32 -11.73
N GLN A 69 -3.86 9.52 -10.44
CA GLN A 69 -2.75 10.36 -10.02
C GLN A 69 -1.43 9.58 -9.92
N TYR A 70 -1.48 8.26 -10.06
CA TYR A 70 -0.36 7.33 -10.04
C TYR A 70 0.01 6.92 -11.47
#